data_AF-A0A8S4QHC6-F1
#
_entry.id   AF-A0A8S4QHC6-F1
#
_cell.length_a   1.000
_cell.length_b   1.000
_cell.length_c   1.000
_cell.angle_alpha   90.00
_cell.angle_beta   90.00
_cell.angle_gamma   90.00
#
_symmetry.space_group_name_H-M   'P 1'
#
loop_
_entity.id
_entity.type
_entity.pdbx_description
1 polymer ?
#
loop_
_entity_poly.entity_id
_entity_poly.type
_entity_poly.pdbx_seq_one_letter_code
_entity_poly.pdbx_strand_id
1 'polypeptide(L)'
;VELIGSDKRTIGSAAVGISVAVGELILNLIVWNIPYWRHFLLIVSCPAPLFLAYTYFLEESMRWLLTNGKNEEALILLHRIASWNHFAVSDKAIDEITKESKGAQNIATEKFHIKLLFSSPALLK
;
A
#
# COMPACT_ATOMS: atom_id res chain seq x y z
N VAL A 1 -1.43 -4.16 -2.16
CA VAL A 1 -2.27 -4.54 -3.33
C VAL A 1 -2.51 -3.36 -4.29
N GLU A 2 -2.43 -2.12 -3.82
CA GLU A 2 -2.68 -0.93 -4.65
C GLU A 2 -1.71 -0.76 -5.83
N LEU A 3 -0.43 -1.09 -5.65
CA LEU A 3 0.61 -0.95 -6.68
C LEU A 3 0.63 -2.09 -7.72
N ILE A 4 -0.19 -3.13 -7.52
CA ILE A 4 -0.20 -4.32 -8.38
C ILE A 4 -1.47 -4.33 -9.21
N GLY A 5 -1.31 -4.38 -10.54
CA GLY A 5 -2.42 -4.50 -11.49
C GLY A 5 -3.33 -5.68 -11.17
N SER A 6 -4.62 -5.55 -11.43
CA SER A 6 -5.67 -6.50 -11.05
C SER A 6 -5.32 -7.96 -11.38
N ASP A 7 -4.72 -8.18 -12.54
CA ASP A 7 -4.34 -9.49 -13.08
C ASP A 7 -3.24 -10.22 -12.26
N LYS A 8 -2.34 -9.47 -11.61
CA LYS A 8 -1.20 -10.04 -10.86
C LYS A 8 -1.37 -9.97 -9.34
N ARG A 9 -2.55 -9.60 -8.84
CA ARG A 9 -2.79 -9.39 -7.41
C ARG A 9 -2.57 -10.65 -6.58
N THR A 10 -2.99 -11.81 -7.08
CA THR A 10 -2.86 -13.11 -6.40
C THR A 10 -1.39 -13.49 -6.19
N ILE A 11 -0.57 -13.31 -7.23
CA ILE A 11 0.88 -13.52 -7.17
C ILE A 11 1.52 -12.56 -6.17
N GLY A 12 1.12 -11.28 -6.20
CA GLY A 12 1.58 -10.28 -5.26
C GLY A 12 1.28 -10.66 -3.80
N SER A 13 0.06 -11.10 -3.50
CA SER A 13 -0.29 -11.57 -2.17
C SER A 13 0.47 -12.84 -1.77
N ALA A 14 0.65 -13.78 -2.70
CA ALA A 14 1.41 -14.99 -2.44
C ALA A 14 2.89 -14.69 -2.12
N ALA A 15 3.51 -13.76 -2.86
CA ALA A 15 4.88 -13.34 -2.63
C ALA A 15 5.06 -12.72 -1.23
N VAL A 16 4.10 -11.92 -0.76
CA VAL A 16 4.11 -11.39 0.62
C VAL A 16 4.05 -12.53 1.64
N GLY A 17 3.14 -13.49 1.45
CA GLY A 17 3.02 -14.64 2.35
C GLY A 17 4.31 -15.48 2.40
N ILE A 18 4.91 -15.76 1.24
CA ILE A 18 6.20 -16.46 1.14
C ILE A 18 7.30 -15.68 1.86
N SER A 19 7.35 -14.36 1.70
CA SER A 19 8.36 -13.50 2.35
C SER A 19 8.27 -13.57 3.87
N VAL A 20 7.04 -13.60 4.43
CA VAL A 20 6.82 -13.78 5.86
C VAL A 20 7.34 -15.15 6.32
N ALA A 21 6.97 -16.22 5.63
CA ALA A 21 7.42 -17.57 5.97
C ALA A 21 8.95 -17.70 5.93
N VAL A 22 9.60 -17.13 4.91
CA VAL A 22 11.07 -17.11 4.81
C VAL A 22 11.68 -16.32 5.97
N GLY A 23 11.09 -15.17 6.34
CA GLY A 23 11.52 -14.39 7.49
C GLY A 23 11.47 -15.18 8.80
N GLU A 24 10.39 -15.93 9.03
CA GLU A 24 10.25 -16.80 10.21
C GLU A 24 11.28 -17.94 10.23
N LEU A 25 11.56 -18.56 9.08
CA LEU A 25 12.59 -19.60 8.98
C LEU A 25 13.98 -19.05 9.33
N ILE A 26 14.34 -17.88 8.80
CA ILE A 26 15.60 -17.21 9.12
C ILE A 26 15.65 -16.88 10.61
N LEU A 27 14.56 -16.35 11.17
CA LEU A 27 14.49 -16.02 12.60
C LEU A 27 14.69 -17.25 13.48
N ASN A 28 14.04 -18.38 13.16
CA ASN A 28 14.19 -19.63 13.89
C ASN A 28 15.63 -20.17 13.84
N LEU A 29 16.29 -20.07 12.69
CA LEU A 29 17.71 -20.44 12.57
C LEU A 29 18.59 -19.56 13.45
N ILE A 30 18.32 -18.26 13.52
CA ILE A 30 19.06 -17.32 14.38
C ILE A 30 18.85 -17.68 15.87
N VAL A 31 17.61 -17.94 16.29
CA VAL A 31 17.28 -18.35 17.66
C VAL A 31 18.03 -19.61 18.05
N TRP A 32 18.08 -20.62 17.16
CA TRP A 32 18.78 -21.87 17.44
C TRP A 32 20.28 -21.66 17.69
N ASN A 33 20.91 -20.75 16.95
CA ASN A 33 22.35 -20.53 17.02
C ASN A 33 22.79 -19.57 18.13
N ILE A 34 21.86 -18.83 18.75
CA ILE A 34 22.18 -17.79 19.75
C ILE A 34 21.70 -18.21 21.14
N PRO A 35 22.62 -18.61 22.03
CA PRO A 35 22.26 -19.07 23.39
C PRO A 35 21.86 -17.90 24.33
N TYR A 36 22.17 -16.66 23.98
CA TYR A 36 21.91 -15.49 24.82
C TYR A 36 20.77 -14.61 24.27
N TRP A 37 19.66 -14.55 25.00
CA TRP A 37 18.45 -13.78 24.64
C TRP A 37 18.70 -12.28 24.35
N ARG A 38 19.73 -11.67 24.96
CA ARG A 38 20.08 -10.26 24.73
C ARG A 38 20.57 -9.99 23.30
N HIS A 39 21.36 -10.90 22.74
CA HIS A 39 21.87 -10.77 21.37
C HIS A 39 20.74 -10.97 20.36
N PHE A 40 19.82 -11.90 20.64
CA PHE A 40 18.62 -12.11 19.85
C PHE A 40 17.76 -10.85 19.75
N LEU A 41 17.46 -10.19 20.87
CA LEU A 41 16.68 -8.94 20.87
C LEU A 41 17.35 -7.83 20.05
N LEU A 42 18.68 -7.74 20.09
CA LEU A 42 19.42 -6.73 19.34
C LEU A 42 19.32 -6.98 17.82
N ILE A 43 19.43 -8.24 17.39
CA ILE A 43 19.29 -8.62 15.98
C ILE A 43 17.88 -8.35 15.46
N VAL A 44 16.85 -8.71 16.23
CA VAL A 44 15.45 -8.48 15.85
C VAL A 44 15.10 -6.99 15.81
N SER A 45 15.72 -6.20 16.68
CA SER A 45 15.50 -4.75 16.72
C SER A 45 16.32 -3.99 15.67
N CYS A 46 17.40 -4.59 15.14
CA CYS A 46 18.28 -3.99 14.15
C CYS A 46 17.57 -3.48 12.87
N PRO A 47 16.58 -4.18 12.29
CA PRO A 47 15.83 -3.65 11.15
C PRO A 47 14.81 -2.55 11.52
N ALA A 48 14.47 -2.33 12.80
CA ALA A 48 13.45 -1.35 13.18
C ALA A 48 13.76 0.10 12.74
N PRO A 49 15.00 0.62 12.85
CA PRO A 49 15.36 1.92 12.30
C PRO A 49 15.23 2.02 10.78
N LEU A 50 15.42 0.90 10.05
CA LEU A 50 15.21 0.88 8.59
C LEU A 50 13.74 1.12 8.25
N PHE A 51 12.81 0.57 9.04
CA PHE A 51 11.38 0.85 8.88
C PHE A 51 11.02 2.31 9.18
N LEU A 52 11.69 2.95 10.12
CA LEU A 52 11.52 4.40 10.37
C LEU A 52 12.10 5.24 9.24
N ALA A 53 13.24 4.85 8.67
CA ALA A 53 13.77 5.51 7.48
C ALA A 53 12.82 5.34 6.28
N TYR A 54 12.22 4.16 6.14
CA TYR A 54 11.30 3.83 5.05
C TYR A 54 10.10 4.78 4.97
N THR A 55 9.57 5.28 6.10
CA THR A 55 8.45 6.25 6.09
C THR A 55 8.83 7.60 5.47
N TYR A 56 10.11 7.96 5.45
CA TYR A 56 10.57 9.21 4.82
C TYR A 56 10.83 9.06 3.32
N PHE A 57 11.20 7.86 2.86
CA PHE A 57 11.50 7.61 1.45
C PHE A 57 10.28 7.19 0.63
N LEU A 58 9.30 6.52 1.26
CA LEU A 58 8.14 6.04 0.54
C LEU A 58 7.13 7.19 0.34
N GLU A 59 6.86 7.51 -0.91
CA GLU A 59 5.81 8.44 -1.30
C GLU A 59 4.42 7.85 -0.94
N GLU A 60 3.49 8.72 -0.56
CA GLU A 60 2.13 8.30 -0.24
C GLU A 60 1.43 7.62 -1.43
N SER A 61 0.49 6.72 -1.16
CA SER A 61 -0.21 6.01 -2.23
C SER A 61 -1.08 6.96 -3.06
N MET A 62 -0.99 6.83 -4.39
CA MET A 62 -1.80 7.62 -5.34
C MET A 62 -3.31 7.52 -5.06
N ARG A 63 -3.80 6.33 -4.70
CA ARG A 63 -5.22 6.12 -4.40
C ARG A 63 -5.68 6.88 -3.17
N TRP A 64 -4.85 6.93 -2.12
CA TRP A 64 -5.16 7.68 -0.91
C TRP A 64 -5.19 9.19 -1.20
N LEU A 65 -4.23 9.71 -1.98
CA LEU A 65 -4.22 11.12 -2.37
C LEU A 65 -5.49 11.51 -3.13
N LEU A 66 -5.90 10.70 -4.10
CA LEU A 66 -7.13 10.92 -4.87
C LEU A 66 -8.38 10.89 -3.97
N THR A 67 -8.50 9.87 -3.11
CA THR A 67 -9.69 9.71 -2.25
C THR A 67 -9.80 10.83 -1.20
N ASN A 68 -8.67 11.37 -0.72
CA ASN A 68 -8.65 12.50 0.22
C ASN A 68 -8.71 13.87 -0.46
N GLY A 69 -8.85 13.92 -1.80
CA GLY A 69 -9.05 15.17 -2.54
C GLY A 69 -7.76 15.96 -2.78
N LYS A 70 -6.62 15.37 -2.45
CA LYS A 70 -5.29 15.91 -2.72
C LYS A 70 -4.89 15.63 -4.18
N ASN A 71 -5.70 16.11 -5.11
CA ASN A 71 -5.53 15.81 -6.53
C ASN A 71 -4.22 16.39 -7.10
N GLU A 72 -3.79 17.57 -6.64
CA GLU A 72 -2.52 18.18 -7.08
C GLU A 72 -1.31 17.33 -6.70
N GLU A 73 -1.25 16.84 -5.44
CA GLU A 73 -0.21 15.93 -4.97
C GLU A 73 -0.21 14.62 -5.78
N ALA A 74 -1.41 14.10 -6.11
CA ALA A 74 -1.54 12.89 -6.93
C ALA A 74 -1.02 13.08 -8.36
N LEU A 75 -1.20 14.25 -8.98
CA LEU A 75 -0.68 14.56 -10.31
C LEU A 75 0.85 14.68 -10.32
N ILE A 76 1.43 15.34 -9.31
CA ILE A 76 2.89 15.43 -9.16
C ILE A 76 3.50 14.03 -9.04
N LEU A 77 2.88 13.18 -8.21
CA LEU A 77 3.28 11.78 -8.06
C LEU A 77 3.17 11.01 -9.38
N LEU A 78 2.07 11.16 -10.12
CA LEU A 78 1.85 10.51 -11.41
C LEU A 78 2.90 10.92 -12.44
N HIS A 79 3.22 12.22 -12.55
CA HIS A 79 4.27 12.70 -13.46
C HIS A 79 5.66 12.19 -13.07
N ARG A 80 5.96 12.09 -11.77
CA ARG A 80 7.22 11.51 -11.29
C ARG A 80 7.34 10.04 -11.70
N ILE A 81 6.31 9.24 -11.43
CA ILE A 81 6.26 7.82 -11.83
C ILE A 81 6.35 7.68 -13.35
N ALA A 82 5.67 8.54 -14.11
CA ALA A 82 5.71 8.55 -15.56
C ALA A 82 7.11 8.82 -16.12
N SER A 83 7.83 9.78 -15.52
CA SER A 83 9.21 10.10 -15.90
C SER A 83 10.18 8.94 -15.62
N TRP A 84 10.01 8.25 -14.48
CA TRP A 84 10.81 7.07 -14.15
C TRP A 84 10.49 5.86 -15.03
N ASN A 85 9.23 5.69 -15.44
CA ASN A 85 8.81 4.60 -16.32
C ASN A 85 8.90 4.96 -17.81
N HIS A 86 9.43 6.13 -18.16
CA HIS A 86 9.52 6.65 -19.53
C HIS A 86 8.20 6.55 -20.32
N PHE A 87 7.08 6.78 -19.64
CA PHE A 87 5.75 6.73 -20.23
C PHE A 87 5.12 8.12 -20.27
N ALA A 88 4.51 8.48 -21.39
CA ALA A 88 3.79 9.74 -21.52
C ALA A 88 2.35 9.57 -21.01
N VAL A 89 1.99 10.32 -19.97
CA VAL A 89 0.62 10.35 -19.47
C VAL A 89 -0.20 11.27 -20.38
N SER A 90 -1.27 10.74 -20.95
CA SER A 90 -2.21 11.52 -21.77
C SER A 90 -3.13 12.34 -20.88
N ASP A 91 -3.35 13.62 -21.21
CA ASP A 91 -4.27 14.52 -20.49
C ASP A 91 -5.68 13.94 -20.34
N LYS A 92 -6.16 13.21 -21.35
CA LYS A 92 -7.45 12.50 -21.29
C LYS A 92 -7.53 11.48 -20.15
N ALA A 93 -6.44 10.77 -19.87
CA ALA A 93 -6.41 9.79 -18.77
C ALA A 93 -6.41 10.49 -17.41
N ILE A 94 -5.77 11.65 -17.31
CA ILE A 94 -5.76 12.48 -16.11
C ILE A 94 -7.18 13.00 -15.81
N ASP A 95 -7.89 13.47 -16.84
CA ASP A 95 -9.27 13.94 -16.71
C ASP A 95 -10.23 12.84 -16.26
N GLU A 96 -10.08 11.62 -16.82
CA GLU A 96 -10.86 10.45 -16.42
C GLU A 96 -10.62 10.09 -14.94
N ILE A 97 -9.37 9.97 -14.51
CA ILE A 97 -8.99 9.67 -13.12
C ILE A 97 -9.53 10.74 -12.16
N THR A 98 -9.44 12.01 -12.53
CA THR A 98 -9.91 13.13 -11.71
C THR A 98 -11.43 13.12 -11.57
N LYS A 99 -12.16 12.75 -12.64
CA LYS A 99 -13.62 12.63 -12.62
C LYS A 99 -14.08 11.47 -11.76
N GLU A 100 -13.45 10.30 -11.87
CA GLU A 100 -13.73 9.14 -11.00
C GLU A 100 -13.44 9.44 -9.54
N SER A 101 -12.31 10.12 -9.25
CA SER A 101 -11.95 10.58 -7.91
C SER A 101 -13.05 11.44 -7.29
N LYS A 102 -13.51 12.49 -7.98
CA LYS A 102 -14.59 13.36 -7.49
C LYS A 102 -15.90 12.60 -7.23
N GLY A 103 -16.24 11.63 -8.08
CA GLY A 103 -17.40 10.76 -7.88
C GLY A 103 -17.29 9.92 -6.61
N ALA A 104 -16.12 9.30 -6.38
CA ALA A 104 -15.86 8.50 -5.19
C ALA A 104 -15.81 9.34 -3.91
N GLN A 105 -15.30 10.57 -3.96
CA GLN A 105 -15.30 11.50 -2.84
C GLN A 105 -16.70 11.90 -2.40
N ASN A 106 -17.59 12.20 -3.34
CA ASN A 106 -18.99 12.54 -3.02
C ASN A 106 -19.69 11.41 -2.26
N ILE A 107 -19.41 10.16 -2.65
CA ILE A 107 -19.93 8.98 -1.95
C ILE A 107 -19.29 8.88 -0.56
N ALA A 108 -17.96 8.95 -0.45
CA ALA A 108 -17.23 8.82 0.82
C ALA A 108 -17.55 9.92 1.85
N THR A 109 -18.04 11.08 1.40
CA THR A 109 -18.46 12.18 2.26
C THR A 109 -19.79 11.87 2.98
N GLU A 110 -20.58 10.93 2.46
CA GLU A 110 -21.72 10.40 3.21
C GLU A 110 -21.23 9.65 4.46
N LYS A 111 -21.83 9.92 5.62
CA LYS A 111 -21.45 9.29 6.89
C LYS A 111 -21.75 7.80 6.85
N PHE A 112 -20.78 7.01 6.43
CA PHE A 112 -20.85 5.55 6.50
C PHE A 112 -20.72 5.09 7.95
N HIS A 113 -21.82 4.58 8.49
CA HIS A 113 -21.79 3.86 9.76
C HIS A 113 -21.46 2.38 9.50
N ILE A 114 -20.66 1.75 10.39
CA ILE A 114 -20.31 0.32 10.30
C ILE A 114 -21.55 -0.59 10.19
N LYS A 115 -22.68 -0.19 10.78
CA LYS A 115 -23.97 -0.90 10.68
C LYS A 115 -24.44 -1.04 9.22
N LEU A 116 -24.18 -0.04 8.39
CA LEU A 116 -24.59 0.00 6.98
C LEU A 116 -23.86 -1.05 6.13
N LEU A 117 -22.67 -1.46 6.57
CA LEU A 117 -21.88 -2.52 5.93
C LEU A 117 -22.59 -3.89 6.02
N PHE A 118 -23.26 -4.15 7.14
CA PHE A 118 -24.01 -5.40 7.39
C PHE A 118 -25.49 -5.30 6.99
N SER A 119 -26.02 -4.10 6.77
CA SER A 119 -27.40 -3.88 6.36
C SER A 119 -27.58 -3.74 4.85
N SER A 120 -26.50 -3.54 4.08
CA SER A 120 -26.60 -3.29 2.63
C SER A 120 -26.87 -4.58 1.86
N PRO A 121 -28.03 -4.71 1.17
CA PRO A 121 -28.36 -5.90 0.38
C PRO A 121 -27.45 -6.06 -0.86
N ALA A 122 -26.75 -5.01 -1.28
CA ALA A 122 -25.80 -5.06 -2.38
C ALA A 122 -24.45 -5.69 -2.00
N LEU A 123 -24.06 -5.64 -0.72
CA LEU A 123 -22.79 -6.18 -0.21
C LEU A 123 -22.92 -7.62 0.32
N LEU A 124 -24.14 -8.08 0.55
CA LEU A 124 -24.48 -9.41 1.07
C LEU A 124 -24.73 -10.46 -0.03
N LYS A 125 -24.54 -10.08 -1.30
CA LYS A 125 -24.75 -10.93 -2.47
C LYS A 125 -23.43 -11.37 -3.07
#